data_AF-A0A443YXQ8-F1
#
_entry.id   AF-A0A443YXQ8-F1
#
_cell.length_a   1.000
_cell.length_b   1.000
_cell.length_c   1.000
_cell.angle_alpha   90.00
_cell.angle_beta   90.00
_cell.angle_gamma   90.00
#
_symmetry.space_group_name_H-M   'P 1'
#
loop_
_entity.id
_entity.type
_entity.pdbx_description
1 polymer ?
#
loop_
_entity_poly.entity_id
_entity_poly.type
_entity_poly.pdbx_seq_one_letter_code
_entity_poly.pdbx_strand_id
1 'polypeptide(L)'
;MNKHHGQAIIELVMALGVMSVILSFALGKLNESMIAQHGHLNKLRAEIFQPIPQLQWQHKPNDEFSQRVKPVADALNAVVQFDLPMNNVIQVHAENSPYKLARLSHGWQAESSVQLTQRPAQLTASYHLKNMGFNAVFDGIGHLPIAKELRNKSLVLGKVDAEITPFELRCLDASCQ
;
A
#
# COMPACT_ATOMS: atom_id res chain seq x y z
N MET A 1 55.20 52.95 0.27
CA MET A 1 54.24 52.06 0.95
C MET A 1 53.26 51.33 0.01
N ASN A 2 53.42 51.41 -1.33
CA ASN A 2 52.37 51.00 -2.28
C ASN A 2 52.58 49.64 -2.99
N LYS A 3 53.79 49.08 -2.98
CA LYS A 3 54.07 47.80 -3.67
C LYS A 3 53.43 46.58 -2.98
N HIS A 4 53.41 46.57 -1.64
CA HIS A 4 52.83 45.46 -0.87
C HIS A 4 51.30 45.39 -0.98
N HIS A 5 50.62 46.52 -1.15
CA HIS A 5 49.16 46.56 -1.32
C HIS A 5 48.74 46.00 -2.70
N GLY A 6 49.49 46.32 -3.77
CA GLY A 6 49.21 45.79 -5.11
C GLY A 6 49.43 44.28 -5.21
N GLN A 7 50.47 43.75 -4.57
CA GLN A 7 50.74 42.31 -4.54
C GLN A 7 49.66 41.54 -3.77
N ALA A 8 49.22 42.07 -2.62
CA ALA A 8 48.14 41.45 -1.83
C ALA A 8 46.81 41.40 -2.58
N ILE A 9 46.47 42.44 -3.36
CA ILE A 9 45.26 42.46 -4.19
C ILE A 9 45.35 41.42 -5.31
N ILE A 10 46.50 41.28 -5.97
CA ILE A 10 46.70 40.28 -7.04
C ILE A 10 46.58 38.86 -6.48
N GLU A 11 47.16 38.59 -5.31
CA GLU A 11 47.09 37.30 -4.65
C GLU A 11 45.66 36.93 -4.22
N LEU A 12 44.91 37.90 -3.69
CA LEU A 12 43.48 37.73 -3.37
C LEU A 12 42.66 37.40 -4.63
N VAL A 13 42.86 38.13 -5.73
CA VAL A 13 42.14 37.88 -7.00
C VAL A 13 42.49 36.51 -7.54
N MET A 14 43.75 36.09 -7.46
CA MET A 14 44.19 34.76 -7.89
C MET A 14 43.57 33.67 -7.03
N ALA A 15 43.56 33.84 -5.70
CA ALA A 15 42.93 32.90 -4.77
C ALA A 15 41.41 32.77 -5.00
N LEU A 16 40.71 33.90 -5.21
CA LEU A 16 39.29 33.91 -5.55
C LEU A 16 39.02 33.24 -6.91
N GLY A 17 39.90 33.45 -7.90
CA GLY A 17 39.81 32.79 -9.20
C GLY A 17 39.90 31.27 -9.07
N VAL A 18 40.90 30.77 -8.34
CA VAL A 18 41.06 29.33 -8.07
C VAL A 18 39.87 28.78 -7.30
N MET A 19 39.41 29.49 -6.27
CA MET A 19 38.25 29.07 -5.47
C MET A 19 36.97 29.02 -6.31
N SER A 20 36.76 29.98 -7.20
CA SER A 20 35.64 30.00 -8.14
C SER A 20 35.65 28.78 -9.07
N VAL A 21 36.80 28.43 -9.65
CA VAL A 21 36.94 27.25 -10.52
C VAL A 21 36.64 25.95 -9.78
N ILE A 22 37.18 25.80 -8.56
CA ILE A 22 36.91 24.61 -7.73
C ILE A 22 35.43 24.53 -7.39
N LEU A 23 34.81 25.66 -7.03
CA LEU A 23 33.39 25.72 -6.69
C LEU A 23 32.53 25.36 -7.90
N SER A 24 32.83 25.89 -9.09
CA SER A 24 32.12 25.54 -10.33
C SER A 24 32.23 24.06 -10.66
N PHE A 25 33.40 23.45 -10.49
CA PHE A 25 33.58 22.01 -10.70
C PHE A 25 32.79 21.17 -9.68
N ALA A 26 32.83 21.57 -8.40
CA ALA A 26 32.09 20.90 -7.33
C ALA A 26 30.57 21.00 -7.55
N LEU A 27 30.06 22.17 -7.92
CA LEU A 27 28.65 22.38 -8.26
C LEU A 27 28.23 21.56 -9.48
N GLY A 28 29.08 21.47 -10.50
CA GLY A 28 28.85 20.60 -11.65
C GLY A 28 28.71 19.13 -11.24
N LYS A 29 29.63 18.62 -10.42
CA LYS A 29 29.58 17.24 -9.92
C LYS A 29 28.39 16.96 -9.00
N LEU A 30 28.05 17.90 -8.14
CA LEU A 30 26.86 17.80 -7.30
C LEU A 30 25.59 17.74 -8.16
N ASN A 31 25.48 18.60 -9.16
CA ASN A 31 24.31 18.62 -10.05
C ASN A 31 24.19 17.31 -10.85
N GLU A 32 25.27 16.83 -11.45
CA GLU A 32 25.30 15.53 -12.14
C GLU A 32 24.85 14.39 -11.21
N SER A 33 25.39 14.35 -9.99
CA SER A 33 25.03 13.35 -8.99
C SER A 33 23.56 13.45 -8.58
N MET A 34 23.03 14.66 -8.36
CA MET A 34 21.62 14.85 -8.01
C MET A 34 20.69 14.39 -9.12
N ILE A 35 20.98 14.73 -10.38
CA ILE A 35 20.18 14.32 -11.53
C ILE A 35 20.20 12.79 -11.67
N ALA A 36 21.38 12.16 -11.52
CA ALA A 36 21.51 10.71 -11.58
C ALA A 36 20.72 10.00 -10.47
N GLN A 37 20.84 10.48 -9.22
CA GLN A 37 20.10 9.94 -8.08
C GLN A 37 18.59 10.14 -8.22
N HIS A 38 18.16 11.31 -8.71
CA HIS A 38 16.75 11.59 -8.98
C HIS A 38 16.18 10.67 -10.06
N GLY A 39 16.92 10.48 -11.15
CA GLY A 39 16.56 9.54 -12.22
C GLY A 39 16.46 8.10 -11.71
N HIS A 40 17.41 7.66 -10.89
CA HIS A 40 17.40 6.33 -10.27
C HIS A 40 16.20 6.13 -9.34
N LEU A 41 15.91 7.10 -8.46
CA LEU A 41 14.75 7.03 -7.59
C LEU A 41 13.43 7.01 -8.36
N ASN A 42 13.33 7.76 -9.46
CA ASN A 42 12.13 7.75 -10.30
C ASN A 42 11.94 6.40 -11.02
N LYS A 43 13.01 5.72 -11.42
CA LYS A 43 12.92 4.34 -11.96
C LYS A 43 12.37 3.37 -10.91
N LEU A 44 12.94 3.38 -9.70
CA LEU A 44 12.46 2.53 -8.61
C LEU A 44 10.99 2.81 -8.24
N ARG A 45 10.57 4.08 -8.27
CA ARG A 45 9.16 4.45 -8.10
C ARG A 45 8.29 3.89 -9.22
N ALA A 46 8.72 4.04 -10.47
CA ALA A 46 7.97 3.51 -11.60
C ALA A 46 7.82 1.97 -11.53
N GLU A 47 8.83 1.28 -11.02
CA GLU A 47 8.81 -0.18 -10.82
C GLU A 47 7.90 -0.62 -9.67
N ILE A 48 7.94 0.06 -8.51
CA ILE A 48 7.13 -0.33 -7.35
C ILE A 48 5.63 -0.05 -7.55
N PHE A 49 5.28 0.94 -8.38
CA PHE A 49 3.89 1.31 -8.68
C PHE A 49 3.31 0.56 -9.88
N GLN A 50 4.02 -0.41 -10.47
CA GLN A 50 3.42 -1.25 -11.50
C GLN A 50 2.19 -2.00 -10.95
N PRO A 51 1.10 -2.15 -11.74
CA PRO A 51 -0.06 -2.92 -11.32
C PRO A 51 0.24 -4.42 -11.25
N ILE A 52 1.14 -4.90 -12.10
CA ILE A 52 1.52 -6.31 -12.23
C ILE A 52 2.84 -6.58 -11.50
N PRO A 53 2.94 -7.69 -10.74
CA PRO A 53 4.18 -8.10 -10.08
C PRO A 53 5.38 -8.19 -11.03
N GLN A 54 6.50 -7.60 -10.61
CA GLN A 54 7.77 -7.63 -11.36
C GLN A 54 8.73 -8.64 -10.73
N LEU A 55 9.65 -9.20 -11.53
CA LEU A 55 10.67 -10.16 -11.06
C LEU A 55 11.56 -9.62 -9.93
N GLN A 56 11.73 -8.29 -9.85
CA GLN A 56 12.57 -7.63 -8.83
C GLN A 56 11.85 -7.40 -7.50
N TRP A 57 10.56 -7.73 -7.43
CA TRP A 57 9.78 -7.60 -6.21
C TRP A 57 10.14 -8.72 -5.25
N GLN A 58 10.61 -8.34 -4.07
CA GLN A 58 10.92 -9.27 -3.00
C GLN A 58 9.85 -9.15 -1.92
N HIS A 59 9.15 -10.25 -1.67
CA HIS A 59 8.28 -10.32 -0.50
C HIS A 59 9.13 -10.26 0.76
N LYS A 60 8.75 -9.39 1.68
CA LYS A 60 9.35 -9.32 3.00
C LYS A 60 8.36 -9.85 4.03
N PRO A 61 8.27 -11.18 4.21
CA PRO A 61 7.45 -11.74 5.27
C PRO A 61 7.99 -11.26 6.62
N ASN A 62 7.10 -11.01 7.58
CA ASN A 62 7.45 -10.58 8.93
C ASN A 62 8.23 -9.26 9.00
N ASP A 63 7.79 -8.21 8.30
CA ASP A 63 8.30 -6.87 8.58
C ASP A 63 7.96 -6.43 10.01
N GLU A 64 8.67 -5.42 10.52
CA GLU A 64 8.53 -5.00 11.93
C GLU A 64 7.11 -4.58 12.30
N PHE A 65 6.37 -3.96 11.37
CA PHE A 65 5.00 -3.55 11.62
C PHE A 65 4.10 -4.78 11.72
N SER A 66 4.18 -5.69 10.76
CA SER A 66 3.37 -6.91 10.74
C SER A 66 3.64 -7.79 11.95
N GLN A 67 4.89 -7.92 12.40
CA GLN A 67 5.21 -8.65 13.63
C GLN A 67 4.57 -8.04 14.88
N ARG A 68 4.55 -6.70 14.97
CA ARG A 68 3.97 -5.98 16.13
C ARG A 68 2.45 -6.04 16.15
N VAL A 69 1.81 -6.00 14.98
CA VAL A 69 0.35 -5.99 14.85
C VAL A 69 -0.23 -7.40 14.84
N LYS A 70 0.57 -8.42 14.47
CA LYS A 70 0.13 -9.81 14.39
C LYS A 70 -0.68 -10.30 15.60
N PRO A 71 -0.30 -10.06 16.87
CA PRO A 71 -1.09 -10.52 18.01
C PRO A 71 -2.50 -9.90 18.06
N VAL A 72 -2.62 -8.62 17.68
CA VAL A 72 -3.91 -7.92 17.63
C VAL A 72 -4.75 -8.41 16.46
N ALA A 73 -4.12 -8.60 15.30
CA ALA A 73 -4.78 -9.14 14.11
C ALA A 73 -5.26 -10.58 14.34
N ASP A 74 -4.43 -11.43 14.95
CA ASP A 74 -4.78 -12.82 15.27
C ASP A 74 -5.96 -12.88 16.27
N ALA A 75 -6.00 -12.00 17.27
CA ALA A 75 -7.12 -11.90 18.20
C ALA A 75 -8.42 -11.46 17.50
N LEU A 76 -8.33 -10.50 16.59
CA LEU A 76 -9.47 -10.04 15.80
C LEU A 76 -9.98 -11.14 14.85
N ASN A 77 -9.06 -11.85 14.19
CA ASN A 77 -9.38 -12.96 13.28
C ASN A 77 -10.08 -14.10 14.02
N ALA A 78 -9.71 -14.37 15.27
CA ALA A 78 -10.37 -15.38 16.10
C ALA A 78 -11.84 -15.06 16.39
N VAL A 79 -12.21 -13.77 16.47
CA VAL A 79 -13.57 -13.32 16.75
C VAL A 79 -14.40 -13.18 15.48
N VAL A 80 -13.82 -12.55 14.45
CA VAL A 80 -14.56 -12.08 13.26
C VAL A 80 -14.41 -13.04 12.07
N GLN A 81 -13.60 -14.11 12.20
CA GLN A 81 -13.26 -15.04 11.11
C GLN A 81 -12.81 -14.31 9.83
N PHE A 82 -12.26 -13.11 10.00
CA PHE A 82 -11.79 -12.26 8.92
C PHE A 82 -10.35 -12.66 8.61
N ASP A 83 -10.02 -12.83 7.33
CA ASP A 83 -8.65 -13.12 6.91
C ASP A 83 -7.93 -11.81 6.61
N LEU A 84 -7.11 -11.35 7.55
CA LEU A 84 -6.27 -10.17 7.41
C LEU A 84 -4.87 -10.57 6.89
N PRO A 85 -4.53 -10.29 5.61
CA PRO A 85 -3.23 -10.66 5.07
C PRO A 85 -2.12 -9.77 5.67
N MET A 86 -1.45 -10.28 6.70
CA MET A 86 -0.35 -9.59 7.40
C MET A 86 0.98 -9.63 6.62
N ASN A 87 1.17 -10.58 5.72
CA ASN A 87 2.42 -10.73 4.96
C ASN A 87 2.32 -10.11 3.56
N ASN A 88 1.83 -8.86 3.49
CA ASN A 88 1.56 -8.18 2.23
C ASN A 88 2.62 -7.13 1.85
N VAL A 89 3.73 -7.00 2.58
CA VAL A 89 4.80 -6.06 2.23
C VAL A 89 5.67 -6.60 1.09
N ILE A 90 5.79 -5.79 0.04
CA ILE A 90 6.68 -5.99 -1.10
C ILE A 90 7.76 -4.91 -1.05
N GLN A 91 9.02 -5.30 -1.25
CA GLN A 91 10.13 -4.37 -1.38
C GLN A 91 10.73 -4.44 -2.78
N VAL A 92 11.13 -3.29 -3.31
CA VAL A 92 11.93 -3.20 -4.52
C VAL A 92 13.34 -2.82 -4.09
N HIS A 93 14.28 -3.73 -4.31
CA HIS A 93 15.69 -3.49 -4.07
C HIS A 93 16.46 -3.69 -5.37
N ALA A 94 17.08 -2.62 -5.86
CA ALA A 94 18.11 -2.71 -6.87
C ALA A 94 19.46 -2.90 -6.18
N GLU A 95 20.28 -3.83 -6.67
CA GLU A 95 21.65 -4.03 -6.19
C GLU A 95 22.40 -2.69 -6.18
N ASN A 96 23.05 -2.38 -5.05
CA ASN A 96 23.81 -1.14 -4.83
C ASN A 96 22.98 0.16 -4.77
N SER A 97 21.65 0.08 -4.62
CA SER A 97 20.81 1.27 -4.39
C SER A 97 20.83 1.72 -2.92
N PRO A 98 21.05 3.02 -2.62
CA PRO A 98 20.87 3.54 -1.27
C PRO A 98 19.38 3.64 -0.87
N TYR A 99 18.47 3.55 -1.84
CA TYR A 99 17.04 3.65 -1.63
C TYR A 99 16.41 2.27 -1.39
N LYS A 100 15.59 2.19 -0.34
CA LYS A 100 14.72 1.05 -0.05
C LYS A 100 13.28 1.51 -0.18
N LEU A 101 12.58 1.07 -1.22
CA LEU A 101 11.16 1.35 -1.40
C LEU A 101 10.36 0.11 -1.05
N ALA A 102 9.25 0.32 -0.33
CA ALA A 102 8.32 -0.73 0.06
C ALA A 102 6.89 -0.31 -0.28
N ARG A 103 6.06 -1.29 -0.63
CA ARG A 103 4.65 -1.14 -0.96
C ARG A 103 3.87 -2.29 -0.32
N LEU A 104 2.64 -1.99 0.09
CA LEU A 104 1.67 -3.02 0.45
C LEU A 104 1.04 -3.60 -0.82
N SER A 105 1.05 -4.91 -0.94
CA SER A 105 0.38 -5.64 -2.00
C SER A 105 -1.13 -5.55 -1.84
N HIS A 106 -1.86 -5.77 -2.93
CA HIS A 106 -3.32 -5.81 -2.95
C HIS A 106 -3.89 -7.10 -2.33
N GLY A 107 -3.23 -7.73 -1.34
CA GLY A 107 -3.75 -8.96 -0.71
C GLY A 107 -5.17 -8.82 -0.13
N TRP A 108 -5.63 -7.60 0.09
CA TRP A 108 -6.98 -7.26 0.56
C TRP A 108 -8.03 -7.23 -0.55
N GLN A 109 -7.59 -7.15 -1.81
CA GLN A 109 -8.49 -7.10 -2.97
C GLN A 109 -9.20 -8.45 -3.11
N ALA A 110 -10.50 -8.40 -3.43
CA ALA A 110 -11.26 -9.58 -3.78
C ALA A 110 -10.79 -10.11 -5.14
N GLU A 111 -10.38 -11.39 -5.17
CA GLU A 111 -9.92 -12.07 -6.39
C GLU A 111 -11.10 -12.69 -7.17
N SER A 112 -12.29 -12.73 -6.57
CA SER A 112 -13.49 -13.25 -7.22
C SER A 112 -14.73 -12.46 -6.87
N SER A 113 -15.75 -12.56 -7.72
CA SER A 113 -17.06 -11.94 -7.48
C SER A 113 -17.71 -12.43 -6.18
N VAL A 114 -17.45 -13.67 -5.79
CA VAL A 114 -17.94 -14.25 -4.54
C VAL A 114 -17.28 -13.57 -3.33
N GLN A 115 -15.97 -13.31 -3.40
CA GLN A 115 -15.25 -12.64 -2.32
C GLN A 115 -15.71 -11.18 -2.10
N LEU A 116 -16.26 -10.51 -3.13
CA LEU A 116 -16.81 -9.15 -3.01
C LEU A 116 -17.97 -9.06 -2.02
N THR A 117 -18.75 -10.13 -1.87
CA THR A 117 -19.87 -10.17 -0.92
C THR A 117 -19.49 -10.83 0.40
N GLN A 118 -18.71 -11.91 0.34
CA GLN A 118 -18.40 -12.71 1.52
C GLN A 118 -17.44 -12.00 2.49
N ARG A 119 -16.35 -11.39 1.99
CA ARG A 119 -15.35 -10.75 2.86
C ARG A 119 -15.93 -9.57 3.66
N PRO A 120 -16.70 -8.65 3.07
CA PRO A 120 -17.35 -7.60 3.86
C PRO A 120 -18.43 -8.15 4.78
N ALA A 121 -19.15 -9.21 4.39
CA ALA A 121 -20.18 -9.80 5.23
C ALA A 121 -19.62 -10.31 6.56
N GLN A 122 -18.41 -10.88 6.55
CA GLN A 122 -17.71 -11.34 7.77
C GLN A 122 -17.53 -10.24 8.82
N LEU A 123 -17.46 -8.96 8.41
CA LEU A 123 -17.34 -7.83 9.35
C LEU A 123 -18.68 -7.41 9.96
N THR A 124 -19.78 -8.07 9.62
CA THR A 124 -21.13 -7.74 10.11
C THR A 124 -21.59 -8.72 11.17
N ALA A 125 -22.16 -8.21 12.26
CA ALA A 125 -22.74 -9.06 13.31
C ALA A 125 -23.83 -9.99 12.77
N SER A 126 -24.60 -9.54 11.78
CA SER A 126 -25.66 -10.33 11.16
C SER A 126 -25.14 -11.57 10.42
N TYR A 127 -23.95 -11.51 9.81
CA TYR A 127 -23.28 -12.69 9.23
C TYR A 127 -22.96 -13.74 10.30
N HIS A 128 -22.44 -13.32 11.46
CA HIS A 128 -22.16 -14.25 12.55
C HIS A 128 -23.44 -14.85 13.16
N LEU A 129 -24.49 -14.04 13.34
CA LEU A 129 -25.80 -14.53 13.78
C LEU A 129 -26.36 -15.56 12.79
N LYS A 130 -26.22 -15.30 11.48
CA LYS A 130 -26.58 -16.27 10.44
C LYS A 130 -25.78 -17.58 10.57
N ASN A 131 -24.46 -17.50 10.73
CA ASN A 131 -23.60 -18.68 10.90
C ASN A 131 -23.91 -19.47 12.18
N MET A 132 -24.37 -18.80 13.24
CA MET A 132 -24.84 -19.44 14.48
C MET A 132 -26.26 -20.02 14.38
N GLY A 133 -26.95 -19.88 13.23
CA GLY A 133 -28.27 -20.47 12.99
C GLY A 133 -29.45 -19.60 13.41
N PHE A 134 -29.25 -18.32 13.75
CA PHE A 134 -30.34 -17.41 14.15
C PHE A 134 -31.39 -17.17 13.06
N ASN A 135 -31.08 -17.44 11.80
CA ASN A 135 -32.07 -17.41 10.73
C ASN A 135 -33.28 -18.31 11.03
N ALA A 136 -33.07 -19.50 11.60
CA ALA A 136 -34.16 -20.41 11.93
C ALA A 136 -35.02 -19.88 13.09
N VAL A 137 -34.37 -19.24 14.08
CA VAL A 137 -35.05 -18.63 15.23
C VAL A 137 -35.92 -17.46 14.77
N PHE A 138 -35.37 -16.55 13.96
CA PHE A 138 -36.11 -15.40 13.44
C PHE A 138 -37.23 -15.80 12.49
N ASP A 139 -37.05 -16.85 11.68
CA ASP A 139 -38.13 -17.34 10.80
C ASP A 139 -39.26 -18.01 11.60
N GLY A 140 -38.94 -18.68 12.71
CA GLY A 140 -39.93 -19.19 13.67
C GLY A 140 -40.73 -18.07 14.34
N ILE A 141 -40.05 -17.06 14.89
CA ILE A 141 -40.70 -15.87 15.48
C ILE A 141 -41.50 -15.11 14.42
N GLY A 142 -41.01 -15.10 13.18
CA GLY A 142 -41.63 -14.41 12.05
C GLY A 142 -42.99 -14.96 11.62
N HIS A 143 -43.42 -16.11 12.16
CA HIS A 143 -44.80 -16.59 12.00
C HIS A 143 -45.81 -15.80 12.85
N LEU A 144 -45.35 -15.04 13.85
CA LEU A 144 -46.23 -14.18 14.64
C LEU A 144 -46.70 -12.96 13.83
N PRO A 145 -47.97 -12.52 14.00
CA PRO A 145 -48.52 -11.39 13.23
C PRO A 145 -47.73 -10.08 13.38
N ILE A 146 -47.14 -9.87 14.55
CA ILE A 146 -46.37 -8.67 14.92
C ILE A 146 -44.90 -8.72 14.47
N ALA A 147 -44.41 -9.88 14.02
CA ALA A 147 -42.99 -10.10 13.76
C ALA A 147 -42.69 -10.57 12.34
N LYS A 148 -43.63 -10.40 11.40
CA LYS A 148 -43.50 -10.83 9.99
C LYS A 148 -42.23 -10.33 9.30
N GLU A 149 -41.74 -9.16 9.70
CA GLU A 149 -40.49 -8.56 9.20
C GLU A 149 -39.23 -9.35 9.56
N LEU A 150 -39.28 -10.21 10.58
CA LEU A 150 -38.16 -11.07 10.97
C LEU A 150 -38.02 -12.33 10.11
N ARG A 151 -39.00 -12.62 9.24
CA ARG A 151 -38.91 -13.77 8.33
C ARG A 151 -37.75 -13.58 7.37
N ASN A 152 -37.15 -14.70 6.96
CA ASN A 152 -35.98 -14.70 6.08
C ASN A 152 -36.25 -14.07 4.68
N LYS A 153 -37.52 -13.86 4.31
CA LYS A 153 -37.90 -13.13 3.09
C LYS A 153 -37.77 -11.60 3.21
N SER A 154 -37.91 -11.06 4.42
CA SER A 154 -37.84 -9.63 4.72
C SER A 154 -36.50 -9.25 5.34
N LEU A 155 -36.01 -10.04 6.30
CA LEU A 155 -34.70 -9.83 6.94
C LEU A 155 -33.73 -10.93 6.52
N VAL A 156 -32.82 -10.60 5.61
CA VAL A 156 -31.74 -11.49 5.19
C VAL A 156 -30.48 -11.14 5.99
N LEU A 157 -30.19 -11.93 7.02
CA LEU A 157 -28.98 -11.74 7.82
C LEU A 157 -27.69 -11.91 6.98
N GLY A 158 -26.70 -11.07 7.21
CA GLY A 158 -25.41 -11.11 6.51
C GLY A 158 -25.48 -10.82 5.02
N LYS A 159 -26.56 -10.18 4.53
CA LYS A 159 -26.66 -9.74 3.13
C LYS A 159 -25.73 -8.56 2.90
N VAL A 160 -24.81 -8.72 1.96
CA VAL A 160 -24.03 -7.63 1.36
C VAL A 160 -24.45 -7.55 -0.10
N ASP A 161 -24.85 -6.37 -0.54
CA ASP A 161 -25.32 -6.17 -1.90
C ASP A 161 -24.14 -5.92 -2.84
N ALA A 162 -23.90 -6.87 -3.75
CA ALA A 162 -22.84 -6.76 -4.75
C ALA A 162 -23.18 -5.77 -5.88
N GLU A 163 -24.47 -5.45 -6.05
CA GLU A 163 -24.95 -4.61 -7.15
C GLU A 163 -24.73 -3.11 -6.88
N ILE A 164 -24.39 -2.75 -5.63
CA ILE A 164 -24.03 -1.38 -5.23
C ILE A 164 -22.56 -1.08 -5.58
N THR A 165 -21.73 -2.11 -5.80
CA THR A 165 -20.37 -1.91 -6.32
C THR A 165 -20.40 -1.66 -7.83
N PRO A 166 -19.79 -0.57 -8.34
CA PRO A 166 -19.84 -0.24 -9.76
C PRO A 166 -19.32 -1.40 -10.61
N PHE A 167 -20.18 -1.91 -11.50
CA PHE A 167 -19.85 -2.97 -12.47
C PHE A 167 -18.68 -2.57 -13.41
N GLU A 168 -18.42 -1.26 -13.48
CA GLU A 168 -17.45 -0.56 -14.33
C GLU A 168 -15.98 -0.82 -13.95
N LEU A 169 -15.72 -1.35 -12.74
CA LEU A 169 -14.35 -1.63 -12.27
C LEU A 169 -13.85 -3.04 -12.63
N ARG A 170 -14.64 -3.85 -13.33
CA ARG A 170 -14.16 -5.12 -13.88
C ARG A 170 -13.13 -4.83 -14.97
N CYS A 171 -11.87 -5.15 -14.69
CA CYS A 171 -10.80 -5.10 -15.69
C CYS A 171 -11.23 -6.00 -16.88
N LEU A 172 -11.49 -5.39 -18.04
CA LEU A 172 -11.93 -6.06 -19.26
C LEU A 172 -10.78 -6.74 -20.02
N ASP A 173 -9.54 -6.51 -19.57
CA ASP A 173 -8.34 -7.02 -20.21
C ASP A 173 -8.05 -8.47 -19.77
N ALA A 174 -7.68 -9.33 -20.71
CA ALA A 174 -7.34 -10.73 -20.45
C ALA A 174 -6.05 -10.87 -19.62
N SER A 175 -5.25 -9.81 -19.52
CA SER A 175 -4.09 -9.71 -18.63
C SER A 175 -4.46 -9.62 -17.14
N CYS A 176 -5.73 -9.34 -16.83
CA CYS A 176 -6.27 -9.25 -15.48
C CYS A 176 -7.01 -10.53 -15.02
N GLN A 177 -7.10 -11.58 -15.86
CA GLN A 177 -7.78 -12.86 -15.55
C GLN A 177 -6.80 -13.95 -15.13
#